data_AF-A0A2U3LWH4-F1
#
_entry.id   AF-A0A2U3LWH4-F1
#
_cell.length_a   1.000
_cell.length_b   1.000
_cell.length_c   1.000
_cell.angle_alpha   90.00
_cell.angle_beta   90.00
_cell.angle_gamma   90.00
#
_symmetry.space_group_name_H-M   'P 1'
#
loop_
_entity.id
_entity.type
_entity.pdbx_description
1 polymer ?
#
loop_
_entity_poly.entity_id
_entity_poly.type
_entity_poly.pdbx_seq_one_letter_code
_entity_poly.pdbx_strand_id
1 'polypeptide(L)'
;MELCHFPVDSFISRSQPELLSAARQAQVFAHARPTGVVREDSRPRPTNEGILARVSVPDPDTRGRFLAYWNLTKGGDFYTLMSLTEDERDQDQSREIIWSESRIVRAADALLHCANLYKVLGVEPNAHIEMTVRYGGLQGRTLTEARIVTRGQNLYEEEVTIPPITFRLGAVESEIVSLVKKLCEPLFVIFDFATFPDEVYQQIVTAFVHGKVA
;
A
#
# COMPACT_ATOMS: atom_id res chain seq x y z
N MET A 1 -8.28 0.08 -2.21
CA MET A 1 -7.26 -0.88 -1.72
C MET A 1 -7.29 -0.88 -0.21
N GLU A 2 -7.43 -2.06 0.36
CA GLU A 2 -7.28 -2.31 1.78
C GLU A 2 -5.98 -3.07 2.01
N LEU A 3 -5.33 -2.75 3.11
CA LEU A 3 -4.09 -3.34 3.54
C LEU A 3 -4.16 -3.49 5.05
N CYS A 4 -3.83 -4.67 5.56
CA CYS A 4 -3.52 -4.85 6.96
C CYS A 4 -2.18 -5.55 7.12
N HIS A 5 -1.48 -5.22 8.20
CA HIS A 5 -0.30 -5.95 8.62
C HIS A 5 -0.17 -5.94 10.14
N PHE A 6 0.42 -7.00 10.69
CA PHE A 6 0.62 -7.18 12.13
C PHE A 6 1.81 -8.13 12.38
N PRO A 7 2.53 -7.96 13.50
CA PRO A 7 3.55 -8.92 13.91
C PRO A 7 2.89 -10.22 14.41
N VAL A 8 3.41 -11.36 13.98
CA VAL A 8 2.86 -12.68 14.33
C VAL A 8 3.41 -13.17 15.67
N ASP A 9 4.69 -12.89 15.94
CA ASP A 9 5.48 -13.46 17.03
C ASP A 9 6.11 -12.39 17.93
N SER A 10 5.61 -11.15 17.87
CA SER A 10 6.09 -10.04 18.72
C SER A 10 4.96 -9.41 19.52
N PHE A 11 5.25 -9.05 20.77
CA PHE A 11 4.31 -8.36 21.65
C PHE A 11 4.62 -6.86 21.66
N ILE A 12 3.68 -6.05 21.17
CA ILE A 12 3.78 -4.59 21.22
C ILE A 12 2.72 -4.07 22.19
N SER A 13 3.12 -3.09 23.00
CA SER A 13 2.21 -2.30 23.81
C SER A 13 2.74 -0.87 23.88
N ARG A 14 2.02 0.07 23.28
CA ARG A 14 2.41 1.49 23.20
C ARG A 14 1.25 2.41 23.55
N SER A 15 1.59 3.55 24.13
CA SER A 15 0.66 4.65 24.36
C SER A 15 0.32 5.37 23.04
N GLN A 16 -0.82 6.06 22.99
CA GLN A 16 -1.22 6.82 21.79
C GLN A 16 -0.19 7.87 21.34
N PRO A 17 0.50 8.60 22.24
CA PRO A 17 1.60 9.49 21.84
C PRO A 17 2.77 8.75 21.17
N GLU A 18 3.15 7.57 21.68
CA GLU A 18 4.20 6.73 21.07
C GLU A 18 3.75 6.21 19.70
N LEU A 19 2.49 5.78 19.56
CA LEU A 19 1.92 5.37 18.27
C LEU A 19 1.91 6.52 17.26
N LEU A 20 1.55 7.74 17.68
CA LEU A 20 1.58 8.91 16.80
C LEU A 20 3.00 9.24 16.34
N SER A 21 3.98 9.12 17.23
CA SER A 21 5.40 9.28 16.89
C SER A 21 5.85 8.21 15.90
N ALA A 22 5.47 6.95 16.11
CA ALA A 22 5.81 5.84 15.24
C ALA A 22 5.18 5.97 13.85
N ALA A 23 3.89 6.30 13.78
CA ALA A 23 3.19 6.53 12.51
C ALA A 23 3.83 7.66 11.70
N ARG A 24 4.27 8.75 12.35
CA ARG A 24 4.98 9.84 11.66
C ARG A 24 6.30 9.40 11.04
N GLN A 25 7.07 8.59 11.77
CA GLN A 25 8.38 8.08 11.34
C GLN A 25 8.28 6.95 10.32
N ALA A 26 7.14 6.24 10.27
CA ALA A 26 6.93 5.12 9.35
C ALA A 26 6.71 5.55 7.89
N GLN A 27 6.32 6.81 7.66
CA GLN A 27 5.98 7.33 6.33
C GLN A 27 7.15 7.26 5.35
N VAL A 28 6.88 6.80 4.13
CA VAL A 28 7.85 6.72 3.04
C VAL A 28 7.63 7.92 2.10
N PHE A 29 8.53 8.92 2.17
CA PHE A 29 8.40 10.16 1.40
C PHE A 29 8.89 10.06 -0.05
N ALA A 30 8.76 8.89 -0.68
CA ALA A 30 9.17 8.68 -2.07
C ALA A 30 8.14 9.20 -3.09
N HIS A 31 6.87 9.38 -2.69
CA HIS A 31 5.80 9.88 -3.54
C HIS A 31 4.75 10.68 -2.75
N ALA A 32 3.86 11.39 -3.44
CA ALA A 32 2.97 12.39 -2.83
C ALA A 32 1.87 11.82 -1.88
N ARG A 33 1.65 10.50 -1.86
CA ARG A 33 0.47 9.87 -1.20
C ARG A 33 0.87 8.61 -0.44
N PRO A 34 1.70 8.69 0.61
CA PRO A 34 2.24 7.50 1.27
C PRO A 34 1.19 6.72 2.07
N THR A 35 1.44 5.43 2.29
CA THR A 35 0.71 4.59 3.24
C THR A 35 0.83 5.17 4.64
N GLY A 36 -0.28 5.17 5.40
CA GLY A 36 -0.29 5.64 6.79
C GLY A 36 -0.04 7.14 6.95
N VAL A 37 -0.37 7.95 5.94
CA VAL A 37 -0.04 9.39 5.93
C VAL A 37 -0.51 10.12 7.20
N VAL A 38 0.41 10.86 7.83
CA VAL A 38 0.17 11.70 9.00
C VAL A 38 0.35 13.15 8.59
N ARG A 39 -0.75 13.92 8.58
CA ARG A 39 -0.75 15.35 8.27
C ARG A 39 -1.24 16.16 9.46
N GLU A 40 -0.81 17.41 9.57
CA GLU A 40 -1.29 18.32 10.61
C GLU A 40 -2.76 18.72 10.39
N ASP A 41 -3.18 18.92 9.14
CA ASP A 41 -4.56 19.26 8.75
C ASP A 41 -5.56 18.10 8.94
N SER A 42 -5.07 16.86 8.91
CA SER A 42 -5.83 15.61 9.10
C SER A 42 -5.23 14.79 10.23
N ARG A 43 -4.91 15.44 11.36
CA ARG A 43 -4.17 14.82 12.46
C ARG A 43 -4.86 13.55 13.00
N PRO A 44 -4.11 12.46 13.22
CA PRO A 44 -4.65 11.25 13.82
C PRO A 44 -5.32 11.53 15.17
N ARG A 45 -6.45 10.88 15.40
CA ARG A 45 -7.26 10.98 16.61
C ARG A 45 -7.00 9.77 17.51
N PRO A 46 -6.77 9.97 18.82
CA PRO A 46 -6.65 8.86 19.75
C PRO A 46 -8.00 8.19 19.99
N THR A 47 -7.97 6.88 20.24
CA THR A 47 -9.10 6.06 20.67
C THR A 47 -8.68 5.21 21.88
N ASN A 48 -9.62 4.45 22.46
CA ASN A 48 -9.30 3.49 23.51
C ASN A 48 -8.37 2.37 23.01
N GLU A 49 -8.45 2.02 21.72
CA GLU A 49 -7.71 0.92 21.10
C GLU A 49 -6.41 1.34 20.42
N GLY A 50 -6.17 2.64 20.21
CA GLY A 50 -4.98 3.15 19.53
C GLY A 50 -5.16 4.55 18.95
N ILE A 51 -4.81 4.71 17.68
CA ILE A 51 -5.01 5.96 16.92
C ILE A 51 -5.61 5.65 15.55
N LEU A 52 -6.32 6.63 14.96
CA LEU A 52 -6.81 6.54 13.59
C LEU A 52 -6.74 7.88 12.87
N ALA A 53 -6.70 7.86 11.54
CA ALA A 53 -6.86 9.06 10.72
C ALA A 53 -7.87 8.84 9.60
N ARG A 54 -8.52 9.94 9.21
CA ARG A 54 -9.32 10.06 8.00
C ARG A 54 -8.75 11.23 7.21
N VAL A 55 -8.24 10.94 6.03
CA VAL A 55 -7.51 11.86 5.18
C VAL A 55 -8.30 12.04 3.90
N SER A 56 -8.58 13.30 3.57
CA SER A 56 -9.27 13.68 2.34
C SER A 56 -8.54 14.89 1.77
N VAL A 57 -7.73 14.68 0.75
CA VAL A 57 -6.89 15.73 0.17
C VAL A 57 -7.27 15.93 -1.29
N PRO A 58 -7.62 17.16 -1.71
CA PRO A 58 -7.76 17.49 -3.13
C PRO A 58 -6.48 17.19 -3.89
N ASP A 59 -6.61 16.54 -5.04
CA ASP A 59 -5.50 16.41 -5.96
C ASP A 59 -5.19 17.81 -6.54
N PRO A 60 -3.97 18.34 -6.45
CA PRO A 60 -3.65 19.65 -7.05
C PRO A 60 -3.75 19.62 -8.58
N ASP A 61 -3.56 18.46 -9.21
CA ASP A 61 -3.48 18.32 -10.66
C ASP A 61 -4.81 17.84 -11.29
N THR A 62 -5.76 17.40 -10.47
CA THR A 62 -7.07 16.92 -10.93
C THR A 62 -8.19 17.45 -10.04
N ARG A 63 -9.46 17.31 -10.47
CA ARG A 63 -10.61 17.65 -9.60
C ARG A 63 -10.97 16.55 -8.60
N GLY A 64 -10.23 15.44 -8.59
CA GLY A 64 -10.50 14.33 -7.69
C GLY A 64 -9.85 14.50 -6.33
N ARG A 65 -9.97 13.47 -5.49
CA ARG A 65 -9.57 13.50 -4.08
C ARG A 65 -8.92 12.20 -3.68
N PHE A 66 -7.74 12.31 -3.06
CA PHE A 66 -7.14 11.21 -2.31
C PHE A 66 -7.93 10.99 -1.03
N LEU A 67 -8.48 9.79 -0.88
CA LEU A 67 -9.16 9.35 0.34
C LEU A 67 -8.37 8.22 0.97
N ALA A 68 -8.04 8.39 2.24
CA ALA A 68 -7.45 7.34 3.03
C ALA A 68 -8.05 7.32 4.44
N TYR A 69 -8.33 6.12 4.91
CA TYR A 69 -8.53 5.81 6.31
C TYR A 69 -7.39 4.90 6.75
N TRP A 70 -6.89 5.11 7.96
CA TRP A 70 -6.02 4.11 8.58
C TRP A 70 -6.19 4.12 10.09
N ASN A 71 -5.88 2.99 10.71
CA ASN A 71 -5.79 2.85 12.16
C ASN A 71 -4.49 2.12 12.53
N LEU A 72 -4.06 2.36 13.76
CA LEU A 72 -2.93 1.69 14.39
C LEU A 72 -3.31 1.38 15.83
N THR A 73 -3.38 0.10 16.18
CA THR A 73 -3.78 -0.34 17.52
C THR A 73 -2.62 -0.21 18.51
N LYS A 74 -2.92 -0.26 19.81
CA LYS A 74 -1.91 -0.34 20.89
C LYS A 74 -1.03 -1.59 20.78
N GLY A 75 -1.55 -2.64 20.15
CA GLY A 75 -0.85 -3.88 19.80
C GLY A 75 0.00 -3.78 18.54
N GLY A 76 0.00 -2.64 17.84
CA GLY A 76 0.79 -2.42 16.62
C GLY A 76 0.15 -2.98 15.34
N ASP A 77 -1.09 -3.46 15.40
CA ASP A 77 -1.83 -3.86 14.20
C ASP A 77 -2.15 -2.61 13.40
N PHE A 78 -1.82 -2.64 12.12
CA PHE A 78 -2.10 -1.54 11.21
C PHE A 78 -3.12 -1.98 10.18
N TYR A 79 -4.09 -1.11 9.93
CA TYR A 79 -5.04 -1.26 8.84
C TYR A 79 -5.17 0.05 8.09
N THR A 80 -5.27 -0.01 6.77
CA THR A 80 -5.63 1.13 5.93
C THR A 80 -6.58 0.73 4.82
N LEU A 81 -7.47 1.66 4.48
CA LEU A 81 -8.30 1.66 3.29
C LEU A 81 -8.01 2.95 2.53
N MET A 82 -7.56 2.83 1.28
CA MET A 82 -7.23 3.95 0.40
C MET A 82 -7.96 3.81 -0.92
N SER A 83 -8.31 4.95 -1.54
CA SER A 83 -8.74 4.98 -2.94
C SER A 83 -7.69 4.33 -3.85
N LEU A 84 -8.14 3.82 -5.01
CA LEU A 84 -7.21 3.52 -6.08
C LEU A 84 -6.71 4.84 -6.67
N THR A 85 -5.43 4.90 -7.05
CA THR A 85 -4.79 6.09 -7.60
C THR A 85 -5.57 6.61 -8.83
N GLU A 86 -6.17 5.68 -9.56
CA GLU A 86 -6.97 5.87 -10.76
C GLU A 86 -8.32 6.54 -10.48
N ASP A 87 -8.91 6.28 -9.31
CA ASP A 87 -10.20 6.85 -8.89
C ASP A 87 -10.08 8.28 -8.37
N GLU A 88 -8.85 8.68 -8.06
CA GLU A 88 -8.52 10.01 -7.54
C GLU A 88 -8.47 11.04 -8.67
N ARG A 89 -8.62 10.63 -9.93
CA ARG A 89 -8.68 11.51 -11.09
C ARG A 89 -10.14 11.75 -11.49
N ASP A 90 -10.49 13.00 -11.82
CA ASP A 90 -11.85 13.38 -12.25
C ASP A 90 -12.10 13.16 -13.76
N GLN A 91 -11.48 12.12 -14.34
CA GLN A 91 -11.68 11.77 -15.74
C GLN A 91 -12.34 10.40 -15.82
N ASP A 92 -13.51 10.30 -16.46
CA ASP A 92 -14.25 9.03 -16.55
C ASP A 92 -13.38 7.89 -17.10
N GLN A 93 -12.52 8.15 -18.10
CA GLN A 93 -11.60 7.17 -18.67
C GLN A 93 -10.55 6.64 -17.68
N SER A 94 -10.15 7.45 -16.68
CA SER A 94 -9.18 7.00 -15.69
C SER A 94 -9.77 5.99 -14.70
N ARG A 95 -11.09 6.02 -14.47
CA ARG A 95 -11.80 5.04 -13.63
C ARG A 95 -11.92 3.68 -14.29
N GLU A 96 -11.80 3.61 -15.61
CA GLU A 96 -11.80 2.36 -16.37
C GLU A 96 -10.43 1.68 -16.41
N ILE A 97 -9.36 2.35 -15.93
CA ILE A 97 -7.98 1.86 -16.02
C ILE A 97 -7.47 1.44 -14.63
N ILE A 98 -6.63 0.41 -14.61
CA ILE A 98 -5.71 0.09 -13.51
C ILE A 98 -4.28 0.18 -14.05
N TRP A 99 -3.42 1.01 -13.47
CA TRP A 99 -2.02 1.11 -13.86
C TRP A 99 -1.19 0.10 -13.08
N SER A 100 -0.55 -0.83 -13.78
CA SER A 100 0.32 -1.84 -13.16
C SER A 100 1.44 -1.19 -12.32
N GLU A 101 2.05 -0.13 -12.84
CA GLU A 101 3.08 0.65 -12.14
C GLU A 101 2.58 1.24 -10.82
N SER A 102 1.37 1.80 -10.81
CA SER A 102 0.77 2.33 -9.57
C SER A 102 0.55 1.23 -8.53
N ARG A 103 0.19 0.00 -8.95
CA ARG A 103 0.02 -1.13 -8.04
C ARG A 103 1.37 -1.61 -7.48
N ILE A 104 2.40 -1.69 -8.32
CA ILE A 104 3.77 -2.08 -7.92
C ILE A 104 4.36 -1.07 -6.94
N VAL A 105 4.29 0.23 -7.24
CA VAL A 105 4.74 1.30 -6.36
C VAL A 105 3.99 1.26 -5.03
N ARG A 106 2.67 1.08 -5.06
CA ARG A 106 1.85 1.04 -3.85
C ARG A 106 2.18 -0.16 -2.94
N ALA A 107 2.47 -1.32 -3.53
CA ALA A 107 2.90 -2.50 -2.78
C ALA A 107 4.29 -2.28 -2.15
N ALA A 108 5.22 -1.63 -2.86
CA ALA A 108 6.54 -1.29 -2.32
C ALA A 108 6.44 -0.28 -1.15
N ASP A 109 5.65 0.78 -1.32
CA ASP A 109 5.34 1.75 -0.27
C ASP A 109 4.76 1.08 0.98
N ALA A 110 3.78 0.18 0.82
CA ALA A 110 3.17 -0.56 1.92
C ALA A 110 4.18 -1.43 2.69
N LEU A 111 5.05 -2.15 1.99
CA LEU A 111 6.09 -3.00 2.61
C LEU A 111 7.13 -2.17 3.36
N LEU A 112 7.59 -1.06 2.78
CA LEU A 112 8.54 -0.16 3.44
C LEU A 112 7.92 0.58 4.63
N HIS A 113 6.68 1.05 4.50
CA HIS A 113 5.92 1.63 5.62
C HIS A 113 5.82 0.62 6.77
N CYS A 114 5.44 -0.62 6.46
CA CYS A 114 5.37 -1.71 7.42
C CYS A 114 6.71 -1.95 8.12
N ALA A 115 7.81 -2.04 7.36
CA ALA A 115 9.15 -2.24 7.92
C ALA A 115 9.57 -1.08 8.84
N ASN A 116 9.37 0.16 8.39
CA ASN A 116 9.68 1.34 9.18
C ASN A 116 8.85 1.41 10.47
N LEU A 117 7.55 1.14 10.37
CA LEU A 117 6.65 1.16 11.52
C LEU A 117 7.13 0.18 12.60
N TYR A 118 7.34 -1.08 12.23
CA TYR A 118 7.71 -2.10 13.21
C TYR A 118 9.12 -1.92 13.77
N LYS A 119 10.06 -1.43 12.95
CA LYS A 119 11.38 -1.02 13.43
C LYS A 119 11.29 0.07 14.50
N VAL A 120 10.45 1.09 14.28
CA VAL A 120 10.25 2.19 15.25
C VAL A 120 9.50 1.71 16.50
N LEU A 121 8.58 0.76 16.35
CA LEU A 121 7.90 0.12 17.49
C LEU A 121 8.80 -0.83 18.28
N GLY A 122 10.03 -1.09 17.82
CA GLY A 122 11.02 -1.92 18.52
C GLY A 122 10.80 -3.42 18.32
N VAL A 123 10.23 -3.82 17.19
CA VAL A 123 10.11 -5.23 16.79
C VAL A 123 11.46 -5.75 16.32
N GLU A 124 11.81 -6.96 16.75
CA GLU A 124 13.08 -7.60 16.40
C GLU A 124 13.17 -7.91 14.89
N PRO A 125 14.34 -7.76 14.24
CA PRO A 125 14.49 -8.02 12.80
C PRO A 125 14.12 -9.44 12.35
N ASN A 126 14.20 -10.43 13.26
CA ASN A 126 13.85 -11.81 12.96
C ASN A 126 12.36 -12.13 13.15
N ALA A 127 11.58 -11.18 13.67
CA ALA A 127 10.14 -11.33 13.84
C ALA A 127 9.45 -11.47 12.48
N HIS A 128 8.35 -12.22 12.49
CA HIS A 128 7.51 -12.42 11.33
C HIS A 128 6.38 -11.41 11.32
N ILE A 129 6.18 -10.79 10.16
CA ILE A 129 5.04 -9.93 9.90
C ILE A 129 4.13 -10.64 8.91
N GLU A 130 2.84 -10.64 9.19
CA GLU A 130 1.82 -11.03 8.21
C GLU A 130 1.24 -9.77 7.58
N MET A 131 1.02 -9.82 6.26
CA MET A 131 0.39 -8.74 5.50
C MET A 131 -0.67 -9.31 4.56
N THR A 132 -1.84 -8.69 4.55
CA THR A 132 -2.93 -8.99 3.62
C THR A 132 -3.31 -7.74 2.85
N VAL A 133 -3.64 -7.93 1.57
CA VAL A 133 -4.09 -6.85 0.67
C VAL A 133 -5.38 -7.26 0.00
N ARG A 134 -6.31 -6.31 -0.13
CA ARG A 134 -7.57 -6.48 -0.85
C ARG A 134 -7.81 -5.31 -1.78
N TYR A 135 -8.22 -5.60 -3.00
CA TYR A 135 -8.52 -4.60 -4.04
C TYR A 135 -9.99 -4.75 -4.41
N GLY A 136 -10.78 -3.68 -4.24
CA GLY A 136 -12.18 -3.63 -4.70
C GLY A 136 -12.36 -2.60 -5.81
N GLY A 137 -13.54 -2.58 -6.44
CA GLY A 137 -13.87 -1.67 -7.53
C GLY A 137 -13.27 -2.10 -8.87
N LEU A 138 -13.01 -3.39 -9.08
CA LEU A 138 -12.21 -3.88 -10.20
C LEU A 138 -13.03 -4.26 -11.44
N GLN A 139 -14.34 -4.51 -11.31
CA GLN A 139 -15.14 -5.04 -12.40
C GLN A 139 -15.25 -4.02 -13.54
N GLY A 140 -15.07 -4.49 -14.77
CA GLY A 140 -15.13 -3.69 -16.00
C GLY A 140 -13.85 -2.94 -16.32
N ARG A 141 -12.86 -2.90 -15.41
CA ARG A 141 -11.61 -2.16 -15.63
C ARG A 141 -10.61 -2.91 -16.50
N THR A 142 -9.69 -2.16 -17.08
CA THR A 142 -8.61 -2.65 -17.94
C THR A 142 -7.25 -2.39 -17.33
N LEU A 143 -6.38 -3.40 -17.30
CA LEU A 143 -5.02 -3.23 -16.83
C LEU A 143 -4.16 -2.57 -17.92
N THR A 144 -3.41 -1.54 -17.54
CA THR A 144 -2.54 -0.81 -18.47
C THR A 144 -1.15 -0.69 -17.90
N GLU A 145 -0.17 -0.74 -18.80
CA GLU A 145 1.24 -0.48 -18.53
C GLU A 145 1.63 0.77 -19.32
N ALA A 146 2.41 1.69 -18.72
CA ALA A 146 2.72 2.99 -19.32
C ALA A 146 3.38 2.92 -20.73
N ARG A 147 3.84 1.75 -21.17
CA ARG A 147 4.54 1.52 -22.43
C ARG A 147 3.86 0.53 -23.39
N ILE A 148 2.73 -0.10 -23.03
CA ILE A 148 2.03 -1.10 -23.85
C ILE A 148 0.53 -0.78 -23.94
N VAL A 149 -0.04 -0.88 -25.14
CA VAL A 149 -1.48 -0.76 -25.40
C VAL A 149 -2.20 -1.97 -24.79
N THR A 150 -2.93 -1.72 -23.72
CA THR A 150 -3.93 -2.56 -23.04
C THR A 150 -3.59 -4.04 -22.81
N ARG A 151 -3.47 -4.41 -21.53
CA ARG A 151 -3.45 -5.82 -21.08
C ARG A 151 -4.80 -6.10 -20.43
N GLY A 152 -5.53 -7.11 -20.90
CA GLY A 152 -6.63 -7.76 -20.20
C GLY A 152 -7.71 -6.87 -19.54
N GLN A 153 -8.95 -7.03 -19.99
CA GLN A 153 -10.09 -6.49 -19.26
C GLN A 153 -10.54 -7.47 -18.17
N ASN A 154 -10.78 -6.98 -16.96
CA ASN A 154 -11.45 -7.76 -15.92
C ASN A 154 -12.96 -7.60 -16.06
N LEU A 155 -13.65 -8.63 -16.53
CA LEU A 155 -15.10 -8.59 -16.76
C LEU A 155 -15.92 -9.11 -15.57
N TYR A 156 -15.29 -9.80 -14.62
CA TYR A 156 -16.01 -10.67 -13.69
C TYR A 156 -15.82 -10.25 -12.23
N GLU A 157 -14.59 -10.00 -11.80
CA GLU A 157 -14.27 -9.85 -10.38
C GLU A 157 -14.43 -8.39 -9.95
N GLU A 158 -15.29 -8.12 -8.97
CA GLU A 158 -15.36 -6.80 -8.36
C GLU A 158 -14.26 -6.60 -7.33
N GLU A 159 -13.76 -7.69 -6.77
CA GLU A 159 -12.78 -7.69 -5.70
C GLU A 159 -11.79 -8.84 -5.80
N VAL A 160 -10.55 -8.59 -5.41
CA VAL A 160 -9.52 -9.61 -5.20
C VAL A 160 -8.89 -9.46 -3.83
N THR A 161 -8.87 -10.56 -3.07
CA THR A 161 -8.07 -10.69 -1.86
C THR A 161 -6.80 -11.45 -2.19
N ILE A 162 -5.65 -10.81 -1.95
CA ILE A 162 -4.33 -11.43 -2.12
C ILE A 162 -4.11 -12.40 -0.96
N PRO A 163 -3.62 -13.64 -1.20
CA PRO A 163 -3.25 -14.55 -0.13
C PRO A 163 -2.30 -13.87 0.87
N PRO A 164 -2.51 -14.03 2.19
CA PRO A 164 -1.62 -13.43 3.19
C PRO A 164 -0.17 -13.83 2.93
N ILE A 165 0.73 -12.85 2.98
CA ILE A 165 2.17 -13.10 2.92
C ILE A 165 2.77 -12.96 4.30
N THR A 166 3.68 -13.86 4.65
CA THR A 166 4.49 -13.77 5.86
C THR A 166 5.95 -13.57 5.47
N PHE A 167 6.62 -12.61 6.11
CA PHE A 167 8.03 -12.30 5.86
C PHE A 167 8.73 -11.88 7.15
N ARG A 168 10.06 -11.97 7.16
CA ARG A 168 10.88 -11.47 8.26
C ARG A 168 11.07 -9.97 8.13
N LEU A 169 10.90 -9.23 9.22
CA LEU A 169 11.02 -7.77 9.24
C LEU A 169 12.37 -7.29 8.67
N GLY A 170 13.47 -7.91 9.08
CA GLY A 170 14.82 -7.56 8.67
C GLY A 170 15.18 -7.94 7.23
N ALA A 171 14.34 -8.74 6.56
CA ALA A 171 14.56 -9.17 5.18
C ALA A 171 13.83 -8.30 4.14
N VAL A 172 12.96 -7.37 4.58
CA VAL A 172 12.12 -6.57 3.68
C VAL A 172 12.93 -5.85 2.62
N GLU A 173 14.01 -5.15 3.00
CA GLU A 173 14.81 -4.37 2.05
C GLU A 173 15.50 -5.27 1.00
N SER A 174 16.05 -6.42 1.41
CA SER A 174 16.73 -7.35 0.51
C SER A 174 15.76 -8.15 -0.37
N GLU A 175 14.54 -8.39 0.09
CA GLU A 175 13.55 -9.24 -0.59
C GLU A 175 12.42 -8.42 -1.25
N ILE A 176 12.46 -7.08 -1.18
CA ILE A 176 11.35 -6.20 -1.54
C ILE A 176 10.76 -6.49 -2.91
N VAL A 177 11.58 -6.75 -3.93
CA VAL A 177 11.11 -7.06 -5.29
C VAL A 177 10.25 -8.32 -5.30
N SER A 178 10.69 -9.37 -4.61
CA SER A 178 9.96 -10.64 -4.53
C SER A 178 8.67 -10.52 -3.72
N LEU A 179 8.67 -9.71 -2.65
CA LEU A 179 7.49 -9.45 -1.82
C LEU A 179 6.45 -8.63 -2.59
N VAL A 180 6.88 -7.58 -3.30
CA VAL A 180 6.01 -6.77 -4.17
C VAL A 180 5.37 -7.64 -5.24
N LYS A 181 6.14 -8.53 -5.88
CA LYS A 181 5.62 -9.48 -6.87
C LYS A 181 4.52 -10.36 -6.28
N LYS A 182 4.73 -10.95 -5.11
CA LYS A 182 3.72 -11.76 -4.41
C LYS A 182 2.42 -10.98 -4.12
N LEU A 183 2.52 -9.67 -3.85
CA LEU A 183 1.35 -8.83 -3.61
C LEU A 183 0.60 -8.43 -4.89
N CYS A 184 1.30 -8.33 -6.02
CA CYS A 184 0.73 -7.82 -7.27
C CYS A 184 0.25 -8.92 -8.22
N GLU A 185 0.92 -10.07 -8.29
CA GLU A 185 0.59 -11.11 -9.28
C GLU A 185 -0.86 -11.60 -9.20
N PRO A 186 -1.43 -11.90 -8.00
CA PRO A 186 -2.80 -12.38 -7.95
C PRO A 186 -3.82 -11.33 -8.41
N LEU A 187 -3.50 -10.04 -8.24
CA LEU A 187 -4.31 -8.95 -8.81
C LEU A 187 -4.22 -8.95 -10.34
N PHE A 188 -3.02 -9.08 -10.91
CA PHE A 188 -2.84 -8.95 -12.36
C PHE A 188 -3.44 -10.13 -13.13
N VAL A 189 -3.43 -11.33 -12.58
CA VAL A 189 -3.96 -12.52 -13.24
C VAL A 189 -5.45 -12.41 -13.58
N ILE A 190 -6.26 -11.67 -12.81
CA ILE A 190 -7.69 -11.50 -13.12
C ILE A 190 -7.93 -10.63 -14.37
N PHE A 191 -6.92 -9.86 -14.78
CA PHE A 191 -6.95 -9.08 -16.01
C PHE A 191 -6.39 -9.94 -17.15
N ASP A 192 -7.17 -10.96 -17.54
CA ASP A 192 -6.87 -11.88 -18.66
C ASP A 192 -5.48 -12.55 -18.55
N PHE A 193 -5.19 -13.14 -17.38
CA PHE A 193 -3.93 -13.84 -17.09
C PHE A 193 -2.68 -12.98 -17.29
N ALA A 194 -2.80 -11.65 -17.10
CA ALA A 194 -1.66 -10.77 -17.27
C ALA A 194 -0.53 -11.11 -16.28
N THR A 195 0.68 -11.28 -16.83
CA THR A 195 1.92 -11.51 -16.07
C THR A 195 3.00 -10.53 -16.51
N PHE A 196 3.88 -10.13 -15.59
CA PHE A 196 4.99 -9.22 -15.88
C PHE A 196 6.33 -9.92 -15.63
N PRO A 197 7.34 -9.71 -16.49
CA PRO A 197 8.70 -10.17 -16.23
C PRO A 197 9.29 -9.59 -14.94
N ASP A 198 10.21 -10.32 -14.30
CA ASP A 198 10.85 -9.89 -13.05
C ASP A 198 11.57 -8.55 -13.18
N GLU A 199 12.09 -8.25 -14.37
CA GLU A 199 12.78 -7.00 -14.69
C GLU A 199 11.84 -5.79 -14.55
N VAL A 200 10.54 -5.94 -14.81
CA VAL A 200 9.56 -4.85 -14.66
C VAL A 200 9.42 -4.47 -13.19
N TYR A 201 9.23 -5.47 -12.32
CA TYR A 201 9.19 -5.26 -10.87
C TYR A 201 10.49 -4.66 -10.37
N GLN A 202 11.63 -5.24 -10.77
CA GLN A 202 12.94 -4.76 -10.34
C GLN A 202 13.17 -3.30 -10.73
N GLN A 203 12.86 -2.91 -11.97
CA GLN A 203 13.01 -1.54 -12.45
C GLN A 203 12.15 -0.56 -11.66
N ILE A 204 10.85 -0.84 -11.52
CA ILE A 204 9.90 0.07 -10.86
C ILE A 204 10.22 0.19 -9.37
N VAL A 205 10.44 -0.93 -8.68
CA VAL A 205 10.75 -0.93 -7.23
C VAL A 205 12.08 -0.24 -6.96
N THR A 206 13.12 -0.51 -7.75
CA THR A 206 14.43 0.15 -7.58
C THR A 206 14.33 1.65 -7.85
N ALA A 207 13.57 2.07 -8.86
CA ALA A 207 13.38 3.47 -9.16
C ALA A 207 12.57 4.17 -8.06
N PHE A 208 11.54 3.52 -7.50
CA PHE A 208 10.78 4.00 -6.35
C PHE A 208 11.65 4.18 -5.09
N VAL A 209 12.42 3.15 -4.71
CA VAL A 209 13.29 3.18 -3.52
C VAL A 209 14.33 4.30 -3.62
N HIS A 210 14.81 4.62 -4.82
CA HIS A 210 15.74 5.74 -5.07
C HIS A 210 15.05 7.10 -5.26
N GLY A 211 13.72 7.20 -5.10
CA GLY A 211 12.98 8.45 -5.26
C GLY A 211 12.90 8.97 -6.70
N LYS A 212 12.95 8.06 -7.69
CA LYS A 212 12.93 8.38 -9.14
C LYS A 212 11.58 8.14 -9.80
N VAL A 213 10.59 7.61 -9.08
CA VAL A 213 9.21 7.37 -9.55
C VAL A 213 8.27 8.18 -8.64
N ALA A 214 7.42 9.01 -9.23
CA ALA A 214 6.43 9.85 -8.55
C ALA A 214 5.03 9.54 -9.06
#